data_AF-A0A7X3SLS0-F1
#
_entry.id   AF-A0A7X3SLS0-F1
#
_cell.length_a   1.000
_cell.length_b   1.000
_cell.length_c   1.000
_cell.angle_alpha   90.00
_cell.angle_beta   90.00
_cell.angle_gamma   90.00
#
_symmetry.space_group_name_H-M   'P 1'
#
loop_
_entity.id
_entity.type
_entity.pdbx_description
1 polymer ?
#
loop_
_entity_poly.entity_id
_entity_poly.type
_entity_poly.pdbx_seq_one_letter_code
_entity_poly.pdbx_strand_id
1 'polypeptide(L)'
;MELMVYREMPQEYEKFLYNFLLMYGVRKNFPEDSVSLFHFIKEDVGESERNRLYREYFSTDEWEAFRKKENERREQIKKERRQEELQTFRKQICADIQSSQDMYGIQDAIARHLSRLYSEREKAEICLELLDSYLEKDCKVKKRTAGRLADHIVDLFAHGALEWKTVQEIINKMEVVADECGKD
;
A
#
# COMPACT_ATOMS: atom_id res chain seq x y z
N MET A 1 4.77 48.77 13.79
CA MET A 1 3.71 48.36 12.83
C MET A 1 3.84 46.87 12.51
N GLU A 2 5.03 46.36 12.16
CA GLU A 2 5.29 44.90 12.01
C GLU A 2 4.86 44.05 13.22
N LEU A 3 5.16 44.48 14.45
CA LEU A 3 4.78 43.79 15.68
C LEU A 3 3.27 43.74 15.99
N MET A 4 2.45 44.64 15.40
CA MET A 4 0.99 44.61 15.59
C MET A 4 0.33 43.62 14.62
N VAL A 5 0.77 43.59 13.35
CA VAL A 5 0.23 42.69 12.33
C VAL A 5 0.52 41.22 12.68
N TYR A 6 1.72 40.90 13.17
CA TYR A 6 2.06 39.55 13.61
C TYR A 6 1.22 39.07 14.80
N ARG A 7 0.85 39.97 15.72
CA ARG A 7 0.05 39.63 16.91
C ARG A 7 -1.43 39.47 16.61
N GLU A 8 -1.94 40.21 15.63
CA GLU A 8 -3.37 40.24 15.31
C GLU A 8 -3.76 39.22 14.23
N MET A 9 -2.87 38.95 13.25
CA MET A 9 -3.15 38.06 12.11
C MET A 9 -1.91 37.24 11.68
N PRO A 10 -1.43 36.31 12.53
CA PRO A 10 -0.19 35.56 12.28
C PRO A 10 -0.19 34.76 10.97
N GLN A 11 -1.34 34.16 10.60
CA GLN A 11 -1.46 33.38 9.36
C GLN A 11 -1.35 34.23 8.09
N GLU A 12 -1.89 35.45 8.10
CA GLU A 12 -1.76 36.36 6.95
C GLU A 12 -0.33 36.86 6.80
N TYR A 13 0.35 37.06 7.92
CA TYR A 13 1.76 37.44 7.94
C TYR A 13 2.66 36.32 7.42
N GLU A 14 2.48 35.07 7.86
CA GLU A 14 3.21 33.91 7.32
C GLU A 14 3.01 33.75 5.80
N LYS A 15 1.77 33.92 5.34
CA LYS A 15 1.44 33.91 3.91
C LYS A 15 2.11 35.04 3.14
N PHE A 16 2.19 36.23 3.73
CA PHE A 16 2.93 37.36 3.15
C PHE A 16 4.41 37.03 3.01
N LEU A 17 5.06 36.50 4.08
CA LEU A 17 6.47 36.13 4.05
C LEU A 17 6.77 35.08 2.98
N TYR A 18 5.93 34.05 2.88
CA TYR A 18 6.02 33.04 1.82
C TYR A 18 5.91 33.66 0.42
N ASN A 19 4.90 34.49 0.17
CA ASN A 19 4.70 35.12 -1.13
C ASN A 19 5.86 36.07 -1.47
N PHE A 20 6.36 36.82 -0.49
CA PHE A 20 7.51 37.71 -0.65
C PHE A 20 8.73 36.93 -1.13
N LEU A 21 9.05 35.79 -0.52
CA LEU A 21 10.19 34.96 -0.94
C LEU A 21 10.08 34.43 -2.38
N LEU A 22 8.86 34.30 -2.92
CA LEU A 22 8.60 33.87 -4.29
C LEU A 22 8.47 35.04 -5.29
N MET A 23 8.54 36.29 -4.85
CA MET A 23 8.49 37.44 -5.74
C MET A 23 9.75 37.52 -6.61
N TYR A 24 9.54 37.88 -7.88
CA TYR A 24 10.63 38.02 -8.83
C TYR A 24 11.70 39.02 -8.35
N GLY A 25 12.95 38.58 -8.34
CA GLY A 25 14.09 39.42 -7.99
C GLY A 25 14.39 39.53 -6.49
N VAL A 26 13.57 38.96 -5.59
CA VAL A 26 13.83 39.04 -4.13
C VAL A 26 15.15 38.38 -3.76
N ARG A 27 15.40 37.16 -4.23
CA ARG A 27 16.68 36.47 -4.00
C ARG A 27 17.89 37.25 -4.54
N LYS A 28 17.70 38.02 -5.61
CA LYS A 28 18.76 38.84 -6.22
C LYS A 28 19.00 40.15 -5.47
N ASN A 29 17.93 40.79 -5.03
CA ASN A 29 17.97 42.10 -4.37
C ASN A 29 18.32 41.98 -2.87
N PHE A 30 18.02 40.84 -2.25
CA PHE A 30 18.22 40.58 -0.82
C PHE A 30 18.87 39.19 -0.61
N PRO A 31 20.09 38.94 -1.11
CA PRO A 31 20.66 37.59 -1.18
C PRO A 31 20.86 36.91 0.19
N GLU A 32 21.24 37.66 1.23
CA GLU A 32 21.46 37.12 2.57
C GLU A 32 20.16 37.10 3.40
N ASP A 33 19.38 38.18 3.36
CA ASP A 33 18.14 38.31 4.13
C ASP A 33 17.05 37.36 3.65
N SER A 34 16.92 37.16 2.33
CA SER A 34 15.92 36.25 1.77
C SER A 34 16.25 34.78 2.08
N VAL A 35 17.53 34.39 2.09
CA VAL A 35 17.96 33.05 2.49
C VAL A 35 17.71 32.83 3.99
N SER A 36 18.02 33.83 4.81
CA SER A 36 17.77 33.79 6.26
C SER A 36 16.28 33.65 6.56
N LEU A 37 15.43 34.43 5.88
CA LEU A 37 13.98 34.35 5.98
C LEU A 37 13.43 33.01 5.47
N PHE A 38 13.98 32.48 4.38
CA PHE A 38 13.67 31.14 3.90
C PHE A 38 13.91 30.07 4.97
N HIS A 39 15.10 30.06 5.59
CA HIS A 39 15.43 29.10 6.64
C HIS A 39 14.53 29.25 7.87
N PHE A 40 14.04 30.46 8.13
CA PHE A 40 13.13 30.76 9.23
C PHE A 40 11.73 30.19 8.99
N ILE A 41 11.13 30.37 7.80
CA ILE A 41 9.70 30.03 7.58
C ILE A 41 9.46 28.67 6.92
N LYS A 42 10.49 28.02 6.36
CA LYS A 42 10.30 26.83 5.51
C LYS A 42 9.57 25.66 6.19
N GLU A 43 9.73 25.49 7.50
CA GLU A 43 9.11 24.38 8.23
C GLU A 43 7.66 24.66 8.65
N ASP A 44 7.25 25.94 8.63
CA ASP A 44 5.92 26.39 9.08
C ASP A 44 4.91 26.47 7.92
N VAL A 45 5.37 26.42 6.68
CA VAL A 45 4.51 26.38 5.48
C VAL A 45 4.10 24.96 5.09
N GLY A 46 2.98 24.83 4.38
CA GLY A 46 2.49 23.53 3.91
C GLY A 46 3.44 22.84 2.92
N GLU A 47 3.35 21.51 2.77
CA GLU A 47 4.29 20.71 1.96
C GLU A 47 4.43 21.22 0.50
N SER A 48 3.32 21.62 -0.12
CA SER A 48 3.32 22.17 -1.49
C SER A 48 4.08 23.49 -1.60
N GLU A 49 3.91 24.37 -0.62
CA GLU A 49 4.55 25.69 -0.53
C GLU A 49 6.03 25.55 -0.18
N ARG A 50 6.34 24.66 0.77
CA ARG A 50 7.71 24.29 1.15
C ARG A 50 8.52 23.80 -0.05
N ASN A 51 7.96 22.92 -0.88
CA ASN A 51 8.63 22.43 -2.08
C ASN A 51 8.91 23.53 -3.10
N ARG A 52 8.05 24.55 -3.20
CA ARG A 52 8.28 25.72 -4.06
C ARG A 52 9.44 26.57 -3.51
N LEU A 53 9.46 26.83 -2.20
CA LEU A 53 10.58 27.53 -1.57
C LEU A 53 11.90 26.76 -1.74
N TYR A 54 11.90 25.45 -1.55
CA TYR A 54 13.09 24.60 -1.74
C TYR A 54 13.62 24.67 -3.15
N ARG A 55 12.75 24.63 -4.16
CA ARG A 55 13.17 24.80 -5.55
C ARG A 55 13.78 26.18 -5.83
N GLU A 56 13.28 27.22 -5.17
CA GLU A 56 13.74 28.59 -5.40
C GLU A 56 15.02 28.94 -4.62
N TYR A 57 15.25 28.36 -3.44
CA TYR A 57 16.34 28.75 -2.54
C TYR A 57 17.47 27.73 -2.42
N PHE A 58 17.22 26.44 -2.62
CA PHE A 58 18.30 25.45 -2.63
C PHE A 58 19.21 25.63 -3.85
N SER A 59 20.47 25.26 -3.67
CA SER A 59 21.34 24.93 -4.80
C SER A 59 20.82 23.69 -5.54
N THR A 60 21.33 23.46 -6.75
CA THR A 60 20.98 22.28 -7.54
C THR A 60 21.25 20.99 -6.77
N ASP A 61 22.40 20.89 -6.10
CA ASP A 61 22.80 19.71 -5.32
C ASP A 61 21.91 19.48 -4.10
N GLU A 62 21.59 20.54 -3.35
CA GLU A 62 20.68 20.47 -2.20
C GLU A 62 19.26 20.07 -2.61
N TRP A 63 18.77 20.58 -3.74
CA TRP A 63 17.47 20.21 -4.30
C TRP A 63 17.42 18.75 -4.74
N GLU A 64 18.47 18.26 -5.38
CA GLU A 64 18.58 16.85 -5.77
C GLU A 64 18.66 15.93 -4.56
N ALA A 65 19.48 16.27 -3.56
CA ALA A 65 19.59 15.53 -2.32
C ALA A 65 18.25 15.48 -1.56
N PHE A 66 17.54 16.61 -1.48
CA PHE A 66 16.21 16.68 -0.87
C PHE A 66 15.20 15.79 -1.61
N ARG A 67 15.11 15.90 -2.94
CA ARG A 67 14.20 15.07 -3.75
C ARG A 67 14.48 13.59 -3.58
N LYS A 68 15.75 13.19 -3.57
CA LYS A 68 16.16 11.80 -3.37
C LYS A 68 15.68 11.29 -2.01
N LYS A 69 15.97 12.04 -0.93
CA LYS A 69 15.58 11.68 0.43
C LYS A 69 14.06 11.60 0.60
N GLU A 70 13.31 12.55 0.06
CA GLU A 70 11.85 12.51 0.12
C GLU A 70 11.26 11.36 -0.70
N ASN A 71 11.85 11.03 -1.85
CA ASN A 71 11.42 9.87 -2.62
C ASN A 71 11.70 8.56 -1.87
N GLU A 72 12.89 8.42 -1.28
CA GLU A 72 13.24 7.28 -0.42
C GLU A 72 12.28 7.15 0.77
N ARG A 73 11.94 8.26 1.44
CA ARG A 73 10.96 8.28 2.53
C ARG A 73 9.58 7.84 2.07
N ARG A 74 9.11 8.33 0.92
CA ARG A 74 7.80 7.96 0.34
C ARG A 74 7.75 6.50 -0.05
N GLU A 75 8.80 5.97 -0.68
CA GLU A 75 8.88 4.55 -1.02
C GLU A 75 8.93 3.67 0.23
N GLN A 76 9.64 4.10 1.28
CA GLN A 76 9.66 3.39 2.56
C GLN A 76 8.26 3.35 3.20
N ILE A 77 7.54 4.48 3.25
CA ILE A 77 6.16 4.54 3.76
C ILE A 77 5.23 3.65 2.93
N LYS A 78 5.35 3.66 1.60
CA LYS A 78 4.56 2.77 0.73
C LYS A 78 4.85 1.30 1.03
N LYS A 79 6.12 0.94 1.23
CA LYS A 79 6.53 -0.42 1.56
C LYS A 79 5.99 -0.87 2.92
N GLU A 80 6.06 -0.01 3.93
CA GLU A 80 5.52 -0.27 5.27
C GLU A 80 4.01 -0.47 5.24
N ARG A 81 3.26 0.42 4.57
CA ARG A 81 1.81 0.28 4.40
C ARG A 81 1.45 -1.01 3.68
N ARG A 82 2.14 -1.33 2.58
CA ARG A 82 1.93 -2.60 1.86
C ARG A 82 2.16 -3.80 2.78
N GLN A 83 3.22 -3.80 3.58
CA GLN A 83 3.51 -4.88 4.51
C GLN A 83 2.44 -5.01 5.61
N GLU A 84 1.95 -3.88 6.13
CA GLU A 84 0.87 -3.84 7.12
C GLU A 84 -0.46 -4.36 6.55
N GLU A 85 -0.78 -4.00 5.31
CA GLU A 85 -1.95 -4.52 4.57
C GLU A 85 -1.88 -6.03 4.39
N LEU A 86 -0.72 -6.56 3.97
CA LEU A 86 -0.51 -8.01 3.81
C LEU A 86 -0.59 -8.75 5.15
N GLN A 87 -0.02 -8.19 6.22
CA GLN A 87 -0.11 -8.78 7.56
C GLN A 87 -1.55 -8.78 8.08
N THR A 88 -2.30 -7.70 7.86
CA THR A 88 -3.70 -7.58 8.27
C THR A 88 -4.54 -8.62 7.52
N PHE A 89 -4.33 -8.74 6.21
CA PHE A 89 -5.00 -9.74 5.39
C PHE A 89 -4.70 -11.17 5.85
N ARG A 90 -3.42 -11.49 6.11
CA ARG A 90 -3.02 -12.80 6.64
C ARG A 90 -3.69 -13.11 7.98
N LYS A 91 -3.77 -12.13 8.89
CA LYS A 91 -4.47 -12.28 10.17
C LYS A 91 -5.96 -12.56 9.97
N GLN A 92 -6.62 -11.89 9.03
CA GLN A 92 -8.04 -12.13 8.71
C GLN A 92 -8.28 -13.56 8.23
N ILE A 93 -7.48 -14.05 7.27
CA ILE A 93 -7.61 -15.43 6.80
C ILE A 93 -7.34 -16.41 7.94
N CYS A 94 -6.28 -16.20 8.72
CA CYS A 94 -5.97 -17.10 9.84
C CYS A 94 -7.09 -17.14 10.89
N ALA A 95 -7.77 -16.03 11.16
CA ALA A 95 -8.92 -16.00 12.06
C ALA A 95 -10.11 -16.82 11.50
N ASP A 96 -10.42 -16.68 10.20
CA ASP A 96 -11.47 -17.45 9.55
C ASP A 96 -11.15 -18.95 9.53
N ILE A 97 -9.89 -19.31 9.27
CA ILE A 97 -9.38 -20.68 9.34
C ILE A 97 -9.54 -21.24 10.77
N GLN A 98 -9.17 -20.48 11.79
CA GLN A 98 -9.30 -20.90 13.20
C GLN A 98 -10.76 -21.08 13.63
N SER A 99 -11.68 -20.34 13.02
CA SER A 99 -13.12 -20.47 13.27
C SER A 99 -13.76 -21.66 12.54
N SER A 100 -13.04 -22.30 11.61
CA SER A 100 -13.54 -23.42 10.82
C SER A 100 -13.57 -24.70 11.64
N GLN A 101 -14.64 -25.49 11.49
CA GLN A 101 -14.86 -26.71 12.28
C GLN A 101 -14.06 -27.91 11.76
N ASP A 102 -13.80 -27.96 10.46
CA ASP A 102 -13.14 -29.07 9.78
C ASP A 102 -12.24 -28.59 8.62
N MET A 103 -11.53 -29.53 7.99
CA MET A 103 -10.65 -29.25 6.85
C MET A 103 -11.40 -28.69 5.64
N TYR A 104 -12.65 -29.12 5.41
CA TYR A 104 -13.47 -28.58 4.32
C TYR A 104 -13.83 -27.12 4.54
N GLY A 105 -14.13 -26.72 5.78
CA GLY A 105 -14.39 -25.34 6.17
C GLY A 105 -13.15 -24.46 6.00
N ILE A 106 -11.97 -24.98 6.35
CA ILE A 106 -10.68 -24.29 6.14
C ILE A 106 -10.46 -24.04 4.65
N GLN A 107 -10.57 -25.07 3.81
CA GLN A 107 -10.40 -24.96 2.36
C GLN A 107 -11.43 -24.00 1.73
N ASP A 108 -12.69 -24.05 2.18
CA ASP A 108 -13.74 -23.12 1.73
C ASP A 108 -13.45 -21.67 2.13
N ALA A 109 -12.97 -21.43 3.36
CA ALA A 109 -12.57 -20.10 3.82
C ALA A 109 -11.45 -19.54 2.95
N ILE A 110 -10.42 -20.33 2.66
CA ILE A 110 -9.31 -19.93 1.78
C ILE A 110 -9.84 -19.62 0.37
N ALA A 111 -10.70 -20.48 -0.20
CA ALA A 111 -11.30 -20.27 -1.51
C ALA A 111 -12.16 -19.00 -1.57
N ARG A 112 -12.88 -18.66 -0.48
CA ARG A 112 -13.65 -17.41 -0.38
C ARG A 112 -12.75 -16.18 -0.37
N HIS A 113 -11.61 -16.22 0.31
CA HIS A 113 -10.66 -15.11 0.28
C HIS A 113 -10.04 -14.96 -1.09
N LEU A 114 -9.59 -16.07 -1.70
CA LEU A 114 -9.02 -16.07 -3.06
C LEU A 114 -10.00 -15.49 -4.09
N SER A 115 -11.31 -15.77 -3.95
CA SER A 115 -12.36 -15.28 -4.86
C SER A 115 -12.49 -13.77 -4.99
N ARG A 116 -11.87 -13.02 -4.06
CA ARG A 116 -11.95 -11.57 -4.00
C ARG A 116 -10.71 -10.89 -4.58
N LEU A 117 -9.72 -11.64 -5.06
CA LEU A 117 -8.36 -11.15 -5.33
C LEU A 117 -7.97 -11.15 -6.82
N TYR A 118 -8.85 -10.63 -7.69
CA TYR A 118 -8.64 -10.65 -9.15
C TYR A 118 -7.34 -10.02 -9.64
N SER A 119 -6.80 -9.02 -8.94
CA SER A 119 -5.57 -8.31 -9.33
C SER A 119 -4.58 -8.13 -8.17
N GLU A 120 -4.80 -8.82 -7.06
CA GLU A 120 -4.02 -8.64 -5.83
C GLU A 120 -3.04 -9.80 -5.64
N ARG A 121 -2.02 -9.86 -6.52
CA ARG A 121 -1.07 -10.97 -6.60
C ARG A 121 -0.47 -11.36 -5.24
N GLU A 122 0.04 -10.40 -4.48
CA GLU A 122 0.69 -10.68 -3.18
C GLU A 122 -0.30 -11.29 -2.16
N LYS A 123 -1.58 -10.88 -2.19
CA LYS A 123 -2.61 -11.47 -1.32
C LYS A 123 -3.05 -12.85 -1.83
N ALA A 124 -3.15 -13.01 -3.16
CA ALA A 124 -3.46 -14.30 -3.77
C ALA A 124 -2.37 -15.33 -3.44
N GLU A 125 -1.09 -14.94 -3.50
CA GLU A 125 0.04 -15.77 -3.09
C GLU A 125 -0.12 -16.25 -1.63
N ILE A 126 -0.53 -15.38 -0.69
CA ILE A 126 -0.82 -15.79 0.70
C ILE A 126 -1.93 -16.85 0.76
N CYS A 127 -3.02 -16.66 0.02
CA CYS A 127 -4.11 -17.64 -0.04
C CYS A 127 -3.64 -18.99 -0.60
N LEU A 128 -2.83 -18.97 -1.67
CA LEU A 128 -2.33 -20.16 -2.34
C LEU A 128 -1.31 -20.91 -1.47
N GLU A 129 -0.41 -20.20 -0.79
CA GLU A 129 0.52 -20.79 0.19
C GLU A 129 -0.24 -21.51 1.31
N LEU A 130 -1.29 -20.88 1.84
CA LEU A 130 -2.14 -21.49 2.87
C LEU A 130 -2.87 -22.70 2.31
N LEU A 131 -3.47 -22.59 1.12
CA LEU A 131 -4.16 -23.70 0.46
C LEU A 131 -3.24 -24.90 0.31
N ASP A 132 -2.02 -24.69 -0.19
CA ASP A 132 -1.04 -25.74 -0.43
C ASP A 132 -0.67 -26.47 0.88
N SER A 133 -0.42 -25.70 1.94
CA SER A 133 -0.13 -26.24 3.28
C SER A 133 -1.27 -27.10 3.86
N TYR A 134 -2.53 -26.77 3.54
CA TYR A 134 -3.68 -27.57 3.99
C TYR A 134 -3.98 -28.75 3.07
N LEU A 135 -3.74 -28.64 1.76
CA LEU A 135 -3.85 -29.76 0.82
C LEU A 135 -2.81 -30.86 1.10
N GLU A 136 -1.63 -30.51 1.63
CA GLU A 136 -0.65 -31.49 2.10
C GLU A 136 -1.14 -32.31 3.30
N LYS A 137 -2.06 -31.77 4.10
CA LYS A 137 -2.62 -32.45 5.28
C LYS A 137 -3.86 -33.26 4.93
N ASP A 138 -4.72 -32.71 4.10
CA ASP A 138 -5.91 -33.39 3.56
C ASP A 138 -6.18 -32.90 2.14
N CYS A 139 -5.99 -33.81 1.19
CA CYS A 139 -6.18 -33.54 -0.23
C CYS A 139 -7.66 -33.51 -0.64
N LYS A 140 -8.58 -33.97 0.22
CA LYS A 140 -10.00 -34.04 -0.13
C LYS A 140 -10.62 -32.67 -0.13
N VAL A 141 -11.22 -32.29 -1.26
CA VAL A 141 -11.88 -30.99 -1.44
C VAL A 141 -13.30 -31.19 -1.92
N LYS A 142 -14.26 -30.54 -1.25
CA LYS A 142 -15.67 -30.53 -1.65
C LYS A 142 -15.86 -29.94 -3.05
N LYS A 143 -16.72 -30.55 -3.87
CA LYS A 143 -16.96 -30.14 -5.27
C LYS A 143 -17.23 -28.64 -5.42
N ARG A 144 -18.06 -28.05 -4.57
CA ARG A 144 -18.33 -26.60 -4.62
C ARG A 144 -17.09 -25.75 -4.36
N THR A 145 -16.26 -26.16 -3.40
CA THR A 145 -15.00 -25.47 -3.08
C THR A 145 -13.98 -25.62 -4.22
N ALA A 146 -13.86 -26.83 -4.77
CA ALA A 146 -12.98 -27.11 -5.91
C ALA A 146 -13.37 -26.28 -7.14
N GLY A 147 -14.66 -26.14 -7.43
CA GLY A 147 -15.16 -25.28 -8.51
C GLY A 147 -14.76 -23.82 -8.32
N ARG A 148 -14.97 -23.27 -7.11
CA ARG A 148 -14.56 -21.89 -6.79
C ARG A 148 -13.06 -21.70 -6.93
N LEU A 149 -12.26 -22.66 -6.43
CA LEU A 149 -10.80 -22.60 -6.57
C LEU A 149 -10.39 -22.62 -8.05
N ALA A 150 -10.98 -23.49 -8.86
CA ALA A 150 -10.67 -23.59 -10.27
C ALA A 150 -10.96 -22.27 -11.02
N ASP A 151 -12.13 -21.68 -10.80
CA ASP A 151 -12.52 -20.40 -11.43
C ASP A 151 -11.46 -19.32 -11.16
N HIS A 152 -11.08 -19.14 -9.89
CA HIS A 152 -10.15 -18.06 -9.52
C HIS A 152 -8.69 -18.36 -9.84
N ILE A 153 -8.26 -19.62 -9.77
CA ILE A 153 -6.91 -20.02 -10.18
C ILE A 153 -6.74 -19.78 -11.69
N VAL A 154 -7.76 -20.10 -12.49
CA VAL A 154 -7.76 -19.82 -13.94
C VAL A 154 -7.73 -18.32 -14.20
N ASP A 155 -8.53 -17.53 -13.48
CA ASP A 155 -8.50 -16.07 -13.60
C ASP A 155 -7.13 -15.49 -13.27
N LEU A 156 -6.50 -15.92 -12.16
CA LEU A 156 -5.16 -15.47 -11.78
C LEU A 156 -4.10 -15.83 -12.83
N PHE A 157 -4.19 -17.02 -13.42
CA PHE A 157 -3.32 -17.43 -14.51
C PHE A 157 -3.54 -16.57 -15.77
N ALA A 158 -4.80 -16.35 -16.16
CA ALA A 158 -5.14 -15.58 -17.36
C ALA A 158 -4.63 -14.12 -17.30
N HIS A 159 -4.56 -13.54 -16.10
CA HIS A 159 -4.04 -12.20 -15.85
C HIS A 159 -2.52 -12.16 -15.58
N GLY A 160 -1.83 -13.30 -15.67
CA GLY A 160 -0.39 -13.39 -15.44
C GLY A 160 0.04 -13.25 -13.97
N ALA A 161 -0.90 -13.38 -13.03
CA ALA A 161 -0.63 -13.34 -11.59
C ALA A 161 -0.16 -14.70 -11.04
N LEU A 162 -0.35 -15.78 -11.79
CA LEU A 162 0.04 -17.14 -11.41
C LEU A 162 0.69 -17.87 -12.59
N GLU A 163 1.70 -18.70 -12.33
CA GLU A 163 2.33 -19.53 -13.36
C GLU A 163 1.53 -20.82 -13.59
N TRP A 164 1.50 -21.29 -14.85
CA TRP A 164 0.79 -22.54 -15.20
C TRP A 164 1.26 -23.74 -14.39
N LYS A 165 2.55 -23.82 -14.06
CA LYS A 165 3.10 -24.90 -13.25
C LYS A 165 2.45 -24.94 -11.85
N THR A 166 2.31 -23.80 -11.20
CA THR A 166 1.67 -23.69 -9.89
C THR A 166 0.19 -24.05 -9.96
N VAL A 167 -0.51 -23.63 -11.03
CA VAL A 167 -1.90 -24.05 -11.31
C VAL A 167 -2.01 -25.57 -11.35
N GLN A 168 -1.14 -26.23 -12.12
CA GLN A 168 -1.13 -27.70 -12.24
C GLN A 168 -0.83 -28.38 -10.91
N GLU A 169 0.13 -27.88 -10.15
CA GLU A 169 0.50 -28.44 -8.84
C GLU A 169 -0.70 -28.42 -7.87
N ILE A 170 -1.42 -27.31 -7.77
CA ILE A 170 -2.61 -27.19 -6.90
C ILE A 170 -3.71 -28.15 -7.37
N ILE A 171 -4.01 -28.16 -8.68
CA ILE A 171 -5.08 -29.02 -9.23
C ILE A 171 -4.75 -30.50 -9.00
N ASN A 172 -3.51 -30.91 -9.23
CA ASN A 172 -3.10 -32.32 -9.08
C ASN A 172 -3.09 -32.79 -7.62
N LYS A 173 -2.95 -31.88 -6.65
CA LYS A 173 -3.04 -32.20 -5.21
C LYS A 173 -4.47 -32.41 -4.73
N MET A 174 -5.49 -31.92 -5.44
CA MET A 174 -6.88 -31.99 -4.99
C MET A 174 -7.56 -33.30 -5.39
N GLU A 175 -8.09 -34.03 -4.41
CA GLU A 175 -9.05 -35.12 -4.61
C GLU A 175 -10.47 -34.58 -4.42
N VAL A 176 -11.22 -34.40 -5.51
CA VAL A 176 -12.56 -33.80 -5.43
C VAL A 176 -13.58 -34.83 -4.93
N VAL A 177 -14.20 -34.55 -3.80
CA VAL A 177 -15.28 -35.37 -3.20
C VAL A 177 -16.65 -34.73 -3.42
N ALA A 178 -17.69 -35.56 -3.45
CA ALA A 178 -19.06 -35.07 -3.54
C ALA A 178 -19.40 -34.19 -2.33
N ASP A 179 -20.13 -33.10 -2.57
CA ASP A 179 -20.76 -32.37 -1.48
C ASP A 179 -21.78 -33.31 -0.82
N GLU A 180 -21.72 -33.51 0.49
CA GLU A 180 -22.76 -34.26 1.19
C GLU A 180 -24.09 -33.52 0.98
N CYS A 181 -24.98 -34.11 0.17
CA CYS A 181 -26.36 -33.67 0.09
C CYS A 181 -26.99 -33.97 1.45
N GLY A 182 -27.16 -32.93 2.28
CA GLY A 182 -28.12 -32.97 3.37
C GLY A 182 -29.45 -33.43 2.80
N LYS A 183 -29.88 -34.62 3.19
CA LYS A 183 -31.29 -35.00 3.11
C LYS A 183 -31.98 -34.20 4.20
N ASP A 184 -32.47 -33.03 3.84
CA ASP A 184 -33.62 -32.43 4.51
C ASP A 184 -34.90 -32.94 3.85
#